data_AF-A0A3N1IYU5-F1
#
_entry.id   AF-A0A3N1IYU5-F1
#
_cell.length_a   1.000
_cell.length_b   1.000
_cell.length_c   1.000
_cell.angle_alpha   90.00
_cell.angle_beta   90.00
_cell.angle_gamma   90.00
#
_symmetry.space_group_name_H-M   'P 1'
#
loop_
_entity.id
_entity.type
_entity.pdbx_description
1 polymer ?
#
loop_
_entity_poly.entity_id
_entity_poly.type
_entity_poly.pdbx_seq_one_letter_code
_entity_poly.pdbx_strand_id
1 'polypeptide(L)'
;MPRDLVIVSHAAPDLAAFVVAGADIAPDLRLRTLDGAAVTEIVDRSGTAVLSIALPELLEAPGEPARLLPATTDGPVWWTEAWAPWGPSGDVGVRVARAFADAIGGRCVVEDGS
;
A
#
# COMPACT_ATOMS: atom_id res chain seq x y z
N MET A 1 -2.24 17.88 -1.12
CA MET A 1 -2.17 16.87 -0.05
C MET A 1 -2.07 15.50 -0.70
N PRO A 2 -1.20 14.56 -0.35
CA PRO A 2 -1.29 13.22 -0.93
C PRO A 2 -2.66 12.58 -0.67
N ARG A 3 -3.05 11.59 -1.47
CA ARG A 3 -4.15 10.69 -1.13
C ARG A 3 -3.65 9.72 -0.08
N ASP A 4 -4.43 9.52 0.97
CA ASP A 4 -4.09 8.61 2.05
C ASP A 4 -4.65 7.21 1.71
N LEU A 5 -3.84 6.18 1.91
CA LEU A 5 -4.20 4.80 1.65
C LEU A 5 -3.92 3.96 2.89
N VAL A 6 -4.84 3.05 3.19
CA VAL A 6 -4.66 2.02 4.21
C VAL A 6 -4.84 0.66 3.57
N ILE A 7 -3.88 -0.23 3.76
CA ILE A 7 -3.95 -1.62 3.37
C ILE A 7 -4.00 -2.47 4.64
N VAL A 8 -5.00 -3.34 4.73
CA VAL A 8 -5.14 -4.31 5.82
C VAL A 8 -5.08 -5.72 5.25
N SER A 9 -4.32 -6.61 5.87
CA SER A 9 -4.17 -8.00 5.42
C SER A 9 -3.81 -8.95 6.55
N HIS A 10 -4.03 -10.26 6.38
CA HIS A 10 -3.59 -11.29 7.33
C HIS A 10 -2.15 -11.73 7.09
N ALA A 11 -1.68 -11.64 5.85
CA ALA A 11 -0.31 -11.96 5.48
C ALA A 11 0.62 -10.78 5.74
N ALA A 12 1.85 -11.04 6.18
CA ALA A 12 2.86 -10.00 6.32
C ALA A 12 3.18 -9.40 4.94
N PRO A 13 3.10 -8.06 4.76
CA PRO A 13 3.43 -7.43 3.50
C PRO A 13 4.90 -7.60 3.15
N ASP A 14 5.18 -8.11 1.95
CA ASP A 14 6.48 -7.98 1.30
C ASP A 14 6.47 -6.73 0.43
N LEU A 15 7.31 -5.75 0.74
CA LEU A 15 7.36 -4.48 0.01
C LEU A 15 7.79 -4.68 -1.46
N ALA A 16 8.56 -5.72 -1.78
CA ALA A 16 8.90 -6.04 -3.17
C ALA A 16 7.70 -6.55 -3.97
N ALA A 17 6.70 -7.14 -3.30
CA ALA A 17 5.50 -7.64 -3.97
C ALA A 17 4.61 -6.51 -4.52
N PHE A 18 4.76 -5.26 -4.06
CA PHE A 18 4.10 -4.11 -4.70
C PHE A 18 4.56 -3.90 -6.15
N VAL A 19 5.86 -4.07 -6.43
CA VAL A 19 6.39 -3.95 -7.80
C VAL A 19 5.86 -5.10 -8.66
N VAL A 20 5.82 -6.32 -8.11
CA VAL A 20 5.31 -7.50 -8.81
C VAL A 20 3.82 -7.34 -9.14
N ALA A 21 3.00 -6.96 -8.17
CA ALA A 21 1.57 -6.71 -8.37
C ALA A 21 1.31 -5.53 -9.32
N GLY A 22 2.24 -4.57 -9.38
CA GLY A 22 2.18 -3.41 -10.27
C GLY A 22 2.67 -3.66 -11.70
N ALA A 23 3.25 -4.82 -12.02
CA ALA A 23 3.93 -5.05 -13.29
C ALA A 23 3.01 -4.86 -14.52
N ASP A 24 1.76 -5.30 -14.44
CA ASP A 24 0.76 -5.13 -15.51
C ASP A 24 0.19 -3.70 -15.59
N ILE A 25 0.38 -2.90 -14.54
CA ILE A 25 -0.10 -1.52 -14.43
C ILE A 25 0.94 -0.55 -14.99
N ALA A 26 2.20 -0.76 -14.62
CA ALA A 26 3.36 -0.05 -15.10
C ALA A 26 4.59 -0.97 -15.03
N PRO A 27 5.18 -1.37 -16.18
CA PRO A 27 6.18 -2.45 -16.22
C PRO A 27 7.57 -2.03 -15.68
N ASP A 28 7.82 -0.74 -15.51
CA ASP A 28 9.13 -0.21 -15.10
C ASP A 28 9.15 0.27 -13.62
N LEU A 29 8.21 -0.20 -12.80
CA LEU A 29 8.18 0.17 -11.38
C LEU A 29 9.40 -0.38 -10.63
N ARG A 30 9.87 0.39 -9.66
CA ARG A 30 11.03 0.03 -8.83
C ARG A 30 10.81 0.45 -7.39
N LEU A 31 11.56 -0.17 -6.49
CA LEU A 31 11.64 0.23 -5.09
C LEU A 31 12.73 1.29 -4.88
N ARG A 32 12.43 2.27 -4.04
CA ARG A 32 13.39 3.21 -3.46
C ARG A 32 13.13 3.33 -1.97
N THR A 33 14.12 3.03 -1.15
CA THR A 33 14.01 3.19 0.31
C THR A 33 14.57 4.54 0.74
N LEU A 34 13.83 5.27 1.58
CA LEU A 34 14.21 6.56 2.14
C LEU A 34 14.46 6.46 3.65
N ASP A 35 15.08 7.49 4.22
CA ASP A 35 15.22 7.73 5.67
C ASP A 35 15.56 6.48 6.51
N GLY A 36 16.67 5.82 6.19
CA GLY A 36 17.16 4.69 6.99
C GLY A 36 16.20 3.47 7.03
N ALA A 37 15.34 3.32 6.01
CA ALA A 37 14.31 2.29 5.88
C ALA A 37 13.00 2.53 6.63
N ALA A 38 12.73 3.77 7.08
CA ALA A 38 11.42 4.13 7.64
C ALA A 38 10.31 4.21 6.59
N VAL A 39 10.64 4.56 5.34
CA VAL A 39 9.69 4.68 4.23
C VAL A 39 10.24 3.99 3.00
N THR A 40 9.37 3.24 2.32
CA THR A 40 9.68 2.64 1.02
C THR A 40 8.76 3.22 -0.03
N GLU A 41 9.34 3.69 -1.13
CA GLU A 41 8.61 4.22 -2.26
C GLU A 41 8.61 3.24 -3.42
N ILE A 42 7.49 3.20 -4.12
CA ILE A 42 7.40 2.71 -5.49
C ILE A 42 7.61 3.91 -6.41
N VAL A 43 8.58 3.81 -7.31
CA VAL A 43 8.91 4.84 -8.29
C VAL A 43 8.75 4.30 -9.71
N ASP A 44 8.43 5.18 -10.64
CA ASP A 44 8.40 4.85 -12.07
C ASP A 44 9.81 4.87 -12.71
N ARG A 45 9.87 4.64 -14.02
CA ARG A 45 11.11 4.71 -14.84
C ARG A 45 11.91 5.99 -14.65
N SER A 46 11.24 7.13 -14.46
CA SER A 46 11.87 8.44 -14.31
C SER A 46 12.38 8.70 -12.88
N GLY A 47 12.08 7.80 -11.94
CA GLY A 47 12.37 7.99 -10.52
C GLY A 47 11.31 8.83 -9.80
N THR A 48 10.17 9.09 -10.44
CA THR A 48 9.04 9.80 -9.83
C THR A 48 8.28 8.83 -8.93
N ALA A 49 8.04 9.23 -7.68
CA ALA A 49 7.26 8.43 -6.74
C ALA A 49 5.81 8.32 -7.21
N VAL A 50 5.30 7.09 -7.22
CA VAL A 50 3.88 6.80 -7.46
C VAL A 50 3.17 6.40 -6.18
N LEU A 51 3.89 5.85 -5.20
CA LEU A 51 3.37 5.44 -3.90
C LEU A 51 4.49 5.50 -2.87
N SER A 52 4.24 6.09 -1.70
CA SER A 52 5.13 6.02 -0.53
C SER A 52 4.46 5.12 0.51
N ILE A 53 5.20 4.21 1.13
CA ILE A 53 4.67 3.16 2.00
C ILE A 53 5.41 3.24 3.34
N ALA A 54 4.66 3.40 4.44
CA ALA A 54 5.19 3.28 5.79
C ALA A 54 5.54 1.82 6.10
N LEU A 55 6.34 1.62 7.15
CA LEU A 55 6.60 0.28 7.66
C LEU A 55 5.29 -0.41 8.08
N PRO A 56 5.00 -1.63 7.59
CA PRO A 56 3.84 -2.40 8.03
C PRO A 56 3.90 -2.72 9.53
N GLU A 57 2.75 -2.59 10.19
CA GLU A 57 2.60 -2.85 11.63
C GLU A 57 1.63 -4.01 11.87
N LEU A 58 1.97 -4.91 12.81
CA LEU A 58 1.07 -5.99 13.22
C LEU A 58 0.20 -5.52 14.39
N LEU A 59 -1.11 -5.54 14.20
CA LEU A 59 -2.11 -5.12 15.20
C LEU A 59 -2.81 -6.34 15.79
N GLU A 60 -2.78 -6.50 17.12
CA GLU A 60 -3.30 -7.69 17.82
C GLU A 60 -4.81 -7.67 18.10
N ALA A 61 -5.47 -6.51 18.04
CA ALA A 61 -6.87 -6.34 18.47
C ALA A 61 -7.78 -5.82 17.35
N PRO A 62 -9.02 -6.33 17.23
CA PRO A 62 -10.00 -5.86 16.26
C PRO A 62 -10.58 -4.50 16.69
N GLY A 63 -9.90 -3.42 16.31
CA GLY A 63 -10.41 -2.05 16.34
C GLY A 63 -10.83 -1.58 14.95
N GLU A 64 -10.28 -0.45 14.51
CA GLU A 64 -10.40 0.07 13.14
C GLU A 64 -10.16 -0.98 12.03
N PRO A 65 -9.21 -1.93 12.15
CA PRO A 65 -9.04 -2.97 11.15
C PRO A 65 -10.28 -3.88 10.96
N ALA A 66 -11.10 -4.08 11.99
CA ALA A 66 -12.34 -4.84 11.90
C ALA A 66 -13.43 -4.11 11.10
N ARG A 67 -13.41 -2.78 11.08
CA ARG A 67 -14.27 -1.98 10.19
C ARG A 67 -13.88 -2.18 8.73
N LEU A 68 -12.57 -2.25 8.44
CA LEU A 68 -12.06 -2.37 7.08
C LEU A 68 -12.13 -3.81 6.56
N LEU A 69 -11.90 -4.82 7.41
CA LEU A 69 -11.95 -6.24 7.05
C LEU A 69 -13.01 -7.01 7.87
N PRO A 70 -14.31 -6.70 7.70
CA PRO A 70 -15.38 -7.14 8.61
C PRO A 70 -15.68 -8.65 8.58
N ALA A 71 -15.12 -9.40 7.62
CA ALA A 71 -15.41 -10.83 7.46
C ALA A 71 -14.44 -11.76 8.21
N THR A 72 -13.33 -11.26 8.77
CA THR A 72 -12.21 -12.15 9.20
C THR A 72 -11.33 -11.64 10.34
N THR A 73 -11.79 -10.79 11.26
CA THR A 73 -10.91 -10.30 12.35
C THR A 73 -10.87 -11.19 13.59
N ASP A 74 -10.84 -12.51 13.41
CA ASP A 74 -10.49 -13.45 14.48
C ASP A 74 -8.96 -13.62 14.50
N GLY A 75 -8.23 -12.56 14.86
CA GLY A 75 -6.78 -12.61 14.98
C GLY A 75 -6.05 -11.32 14.60
N PRO A 76 -4.71 -11.31 14.75
CA PRO A 76 -3.88 -10.16 14.43
C PRO A 76 -3.86 -9.89 12.93
N VAL A 77 -3.77 -8.63 12.55
CA VAL A 77 -3.75 -8.18 11.15
C VAL A 77 -2.61 -7.20 10.90
N TRP A 78 -2.06 -7.22 9.69
CA TRP A 78 -1.08 -6.24 9.23
C TRP A 78 -1.77 -4.99 8.72
N TRP A 79 -1.36 -3.85 9.26
CA TRP A 79 -1.74 -2.50 8.86
C TRP A 79 -0.60 -1.86 8.08
N THR A 80 -0.90 -1.26 6.93
CA THR A 80 0.10 -0.57 6.11
C THR A 80 -0.48 0.73 5.62
N GLU A 81 0.13 1.83 6.06
CA GLU A 81 -0.18 3.17 5.59
C GLU A 81 0.63 3.47 4.34
N ALA A 82 0.00 4.14 3.39
CA ALA A 82 0.64 4.58 2.17
C ALA A 82 0.06 5.90 1.67
N TRP A 83 0.83 6.58 0.83
CA TRP A 83 0.50 7.88 0.27
C TRP A 83 0.74 7.89 -1.23
N ALA A 84 -0.27 8.26 -1.99
CA ALA A 84 -0.14 8.47 -3.42
C ALA A 84 -0.16 9.98 -3.73
N PRO A 85 0.71 10.51 -4.60
CA PRO A 85 0.62 11.89 -5.03
C PRO A 85 -0.70 12.16 -5.79
N TRP A 86 -1.06 13.42 -6.00
CA TRP A 86 -2.16 13.73 -6.94
C TRP A 86 -1.74 13.53 -8.39
N GLY A 87 -2.74 13.39 -9.26
CA GLY A 87 -2.55 13.32 -10.70
C GLY A 87 -2.10 11.93 -11.18
N PRO A 88 -1.65 11.85 -12.45
CA PRO A 88 -1.47 10.59 -13.14
C PRO A 88 -0.53 9.60 -12.44
N SER A 89 0.56 10.10 -11.83
CA SER A 89 1.52 9.25 -11.11
C SER A 89 0.89 8.59 -9.89
N GLY A 90 0.05 9.29 -9.14
CA GLY A 90 -0.64 8.64 -8.02
C GLY A 90 -1.81 7.78 -8.45
N ASP A 91 -2.41 8.01 -9.63
CA ASP A 91 -3.44 7.11 -10.15
C ASP A 91 -2.83 5.73 -10.45
N VAL A 92 -1.57 5.70 -10.88
CA VAL A 92 -0.77 4.48 -10.91
C VAL A 92 -0.57 3.92 -9.51
N GLY A 93 -0.14 4.74 -8.54
CA GLY A 93 0.06 4.33 -7.16
C GLY A 93 -1.16 3.66 -6.51
N VAL A 94 -2.34 4.27 -6.67
CA VAL A 94 -3.61 3.72 -6.17
C VAL A 94 -3.94 2.38 -6.82
N ARG A 95 -3.73 2.24 -8.13
CA ARG A 95 -3.94 0.95 -8.82
C ARG A 95 -2.95 -0.11 -8.34
N VAL A 96 -1.68 0.25 -8.12
CA VAL A 96 -0.65 -0.65 -7.59
C VAL A 96 -1.01 -1.12 -6.17
N ALA A 97 -1.41 -0.20 -5.29
CA ALA A 97 -1.81 -0.53 -3.91
C ALA A 97 -3.01 -1.49 -3.87
N ARG A 98 -4.00 -1.29 -4.74
CA ARG A 98 -5.16 -2.20 -4.88
C ARG A 98 -4.75 -3.57 -5.40
N ALA A 99 -3.95 -3.62 -6.48
CA ALA A 99 -3.47 -4.88 -7.04
C ALA A 99 -2.64 -5.68 -6.02
N PHE A 100 -1.81 -4.99 -5.24
CA PHE A 100 -1.06 -5.62 -4.14
C PHE A 100 -2.01 -6.19 -3.08
N ALA A 101 -2.99 -5.40 -2.61
CA ALA A 101 -3.94 -5.86 -1.61
C ALA A 101 -4.72 -7.09 -2.10
N ASP A 102 -5.20 -7.06 -3.35
CA ASP A 102 -5.90 -8.19 -3.96
C ASP A 102 -5.01 -9.45 -4.02
N ALA A 103 -3.73 -9.28 -4.39
CA ALA A 103 -2.78 -10.39 -4.52
C ALA A 103 -2.51 -11.11 -3.19
N ILE A 104 -2.61 -10.41 -2.05
CA ILE A 104 -2.39 -10.99 -0.72
C ILE A 104 -3.70 -11.26 0.05
N GLY A 105 -4.86 -11.12 -0.61
CA GLY A 105 -6.16 -11.28 0.04
C GLY A 105 -6.46 -10.23 1.11
N GLY A 106 -5.84 -9.06 1.00
CA GLY A 106 -6.09 -7.90 1.84
C GLY A 106 -7.16 -6.97 1.29
N ARG A 107 -7.28 -5.80 1.91
CA ARG A 107 -8.15 -4.72 1.45
C ARG A 107 -7.40 -3.40 1.44
N CYS A 108 -7.53 -2.67 0.34
CA CYS A 108 -7.04 -1.30 0.22
C CYS A 108 -8.20 -0.30 0.30
N VAL A 109 -8.08 0.65 1.21
CA VAL A 109 -8.96 1.82 1.37
C VAL A 109 -8.20 3.04 0.88
N VAL A 110 -8.87 3.90 0.15
CA VAL A 110 -8.31 5.14 -0.39
C VAL A 110 -9.17 6.29 0.12
N GLU A 111 -8.54 7.22 0.81
CA GLU A 111 -9.14 8.47 1.25
C GLU A 111 -8.58 9.60 0.39
N ASP A 112 -9.41 10.03 -0.56
CA ASP A 112 -9.13 11.23 -1.34
C ASP A 112 -9.52 12.42 -0.45
N GLY A 113 -8.52 13.19 0.01
CA GLY A 113 -8.76 14.39 0.81
C GLY A 113 -9.80 15.30 0.15
N SER A 114 -10.93 15.49 0.84
CA SER A 114 -12.10 16.25 0.37
C SER A 114 -11.86 17.74 0.25
#